data_AF-A0AAD8YKT8-F1
#
_entry.id   AF-A0AAD8YKT8-F1
#
_cell.length_a   1.000
_cell.length_b   1.000
_cell.length_c   1.000
_cell.angle_alpha   90.00
_cell.angle_beta   90.00
_cell.angle_gamma   90.00
#
_symmetry.space_group_name_H-M   'P 1'
#
loop_
_entity.id
_entity.type
_entity.pdbx_description
1 polymer ?
#
loop_
_entity_poly.entity_id
_entity_poly.type
_entity_poly.pdbx_seq_one_letter_code
_entity_poly.pdbx_strand_id
1 'polypeptide(L)'
;MSSIMTKDEYGRAFCKEHNRDICHDCGLDFRDMNRMAEEDAGLKKKRSEVEQTAEMIAVCLYALNGMERMRPRPNEAIFENNRQRLKEYQDKLQSLKDAGEEGVDEALRKACEKQNVSEIQMRGLMQAWSKQNHGKTTMEIGGEETQKLYEQFIAPPVKTSSKPKAEKWTCDYCNKTSIKKLPMCTRCKTVSYCNRECQVAAWKAHKTTCVPIDKEPKSLPQTWAQVESHGDSRVEGKTLEVRAILDESMTRQIFQCKDRVGVVKRIAAYTNDRRIPGLQQGSVIRWKNPRFYYFMDGSSGARIEEEDLPNLKISNR
;
A
#
# COMPACT_ATOMS: atom_id res chain seq x y z
N MET A 1 -28.80 -8.96 0.50
CA MET A 1 -27.34 -8.92 0.79
C MET A 1 -26.77 -10.27 1.24
N SER A 2 -27.51 -11.15 1.94
CA SER A 2 -27.01 -12.47 2.41
C SER A 2 -26.67 -13.48 1.31
N SER A 3 -27.10 -13.32 0.06
CA SER A 3 -26.88 -14.35 -0.98
C SER A 3 -25.51 -14.30 -1.65
N ILE A 4 -24.76 -13.20 -1.49
CA ILE A 4 -23.48 -12.95 -2.21
C ILE A 4 -22.24 -12.99 -1.33
N MET A 5 -22.40 -13.07 -0.01
CA MET A 5 -21.30 -13.08 0.95
C MET A 5 -21.40 -14.27 1.90
N THR A 6 -20.26 -14.78 2.35
CA THR A 6 -20.12 -15.69 3.49
C THR A 6 -19.34 -14.99 4.58
N LYS A 7 -19.56 -15.36 5.85
CA LYS A 7 -18.80 -14.84 6.97
C LYS A 7 -18.10 -15.97 7.72
N ASP A 8 -16.92 -15.68 8.26
CA ASP A 8 -16.23 -16.60 9.17
C ASP A 8 -16.61 -16.37 10.64
N GLU A 9 -15.97 -17.13 11.53
CA GLU A 9 -16.20 -17.07 12.99
C GLU A 9 -15.86 -15.70 13.62
N TYR A 10 -15.06 -14.88 12.95
CA TYR A 10 -14.71 -13.53 13.37
C TYR A 10 -15.58 -12.46 12.71
N GLY A 11 -16.59 -12.87 11.92
CA GLY A 11 -17.48 -11.97 11.20
C GLY A 11 -16.91 -11.37 9.92
N ARG A 12 -15.71 -11.80 9.48
CA ARG A 12 -15.11 -11.34 8.21
C ARG A 12 -15.92 -11.87 7.05
N ALA A 13 -16.36 -10.98 6.18
CA ALA A 13 -17.07 -11.26 4.96
C ALA A 13 -16.14 -11.58 3.78
N PHE A 14 -16.53 -12.58 3.02
CA PHE A 14 -15.88 -13.00 1.78
C PHE A 14 -16.94 -13.18 0.71
N CYS A 15 -16.55 -12.99 -0.55
CA CYS A 15 -17.39 -13.35 -1.69
C CYS A 15 -17.78 -14.83 -1.57
N LYS A 16 -19.07 -15.15 -1.65
CA LYS A 16 -19.55 -16.53 -1.48
C LYS A 16 -19.02 -17.47 -2.56
N GLU A 17 -18.97 -17.01 -3.80
CA GLU A 17 -18.57 -17.83 -4.95
C GLU A 17 -17.06 -18.08 -5.01
N HIS A 18 -16.25 -17.05 -4.70
CA HIS A 18 -14.80 -17.10 -4.91
C HIS A 18 -13.99 -17.16 -3.61
N ASN A 19 -14.64 -16.98 -2.45
CA ASN A 19 -14.03 -16.96 -1.13
C ASN A 19 -12.84 -15.97 -1.01
N ARG A 20 -13.04 -14.74 -1.50
CA ARG A 20 -12.05 -13.65 -1.44
C ARG A 20 -12.65 -12.43 -0.76
N ASP A 21 -11.84 -11.69 -0.02
CA ASP A 21 -12.20 -10.42 0.59
C ASP A 21 -12.24 -9.26 -0.43
N ILE A 22 -11.43 -9.35 -1.49
CA ILE A 22 -11.65 -8.61 -2.74
C ILE A 22 -11.92 -9.61 -3.86
N CYS A 23 -13.10 -9.52 -4.47
CA CYS A 23 -13.47 -10.34 -5.62
C CYS A 23 -13.67 -9.44 -6.83
N HIS A 24 -12.69 -9.44 -7.74
CA HIS A 24 -12.78 -8.74 -9.03
C HIS A 24 -13.84 -9.37 -9.93
N ASP A 25 -14.03 -10.69 -9.85
CA ASP A 25 -15.03 -11.42 -10.65
C ASP A 25 -16.46 -11.00 -10.32
N CYS A 26 -16.75 -10.73 -9.03
CA CYS A 26 -18.07 -10.31 -8.56
C CYS A 26 -18.18 -8.80 -8.28
N GLY A 27 -17.09 -8.04 -8.43
CA GLY A 27 -17.05 -6.61 -8.10
C GLY A 27 -17.30 -6.30 -6.61
N LEU A 28 -16.84 -7.17 -5.70
CA LEU A 28 -17.07 -7.04 -4.26
C LEU A 28 -15.77 -6.71 -3.52
N ASP A 29 -15.83 -5.74 -2.61
CA ASP A 29 -14.73 -5.39 -1.70
C ASP A 29 -15.24 -5.39 -0.26
N PHE A 30 -14.77 -6.35 0.52
CA PHE A 30 -15.13 -6.55 1.92
C PHE A 30 -14.05 -6.06 2.87
N ARG A 31 -12.96 -5.45 2.39
CA ARG A 31 -11.80 -5.12 3.25
C ARG A 31 -12.16 -4.23 4.44
N ASP A 32 -13.00 -3.23 4.24
CA ASP A 32 -13.41 -2.33 5.33
C ASP A 32 -14.35 -3.04 6.31
N MET A 33 -15.27 -3.87 5.83
CA MET A 33 -16.11 -4.72 6.69
C MET A 33 -15.27 -5.70 7.50
N ASN A 34 -14.27 -6.31 6.86
CA ASN A 34 -13.36 -7.26 7.50
C ASN A 34 -12.47 -6.56 8.52
N ARG A 35 -12.03 -5.33 8.22
CA ARG A 35 -11.29 -4.51 9.18
C ARG A 35 -12.11 -4.23 10.43
N MET A 36 -13.40 -3.87 10.29
CA MET A 36 -14.28 -3.65 11.44
C MET A 36 -14.52 -4.94 12.23
N ALA A 37 -14.82 -6.04 11.54
CA ALA A 37 -15.01 -7.35 12.16
C ALA A 37 -13.76 -7.81 12.94
N GLU A 38 -12.56 -7.57 12.40
CA GLU A 38 -11.29 -7.85 13.07
C GLU A 38 -11.04 -6.95 14.29
N GLU A 39 -11.50 -5.69 14.27
CA GLU A 39 -11.44 -4.78 15.42
C GLU A 39 -12.39 -5.24 16.54
N ASP A 40 -13.62 -5.61 16.19
CA ASP A 40 -14.62 -6.10 17.14
C ASP A 40 -14.25 -7.46 17.73
N ALA A 41 -13.61 -8.33 16.93
CA ALA A 41 -13.07 -9.61 17.38
C ALA A 41 -11.74 -9.49 18.16
N GLY A 42 -11.21 -8.28 18.35
CA GLY A 42 -9.93 -8.05 19.04
C GLY A 42 -8.69 -8.56 18.29
N LEU A 43 -8.82 -8.91 17.01
CA LEU A 43 -7.72 -9.34 16.15
C LEU A 43 -6.86 -8.16 15.67
N LYS A 44 -7.46 -6.95 15.63
CA LYS A 44 -6.77 -5.70 15.33
C LYS A 44 -7.07 -4.66 16.39
N LYS A 45 -6.11 -3.76 16.62
CA LYS A 45 -6.30 -2.59 17.46
C LYS A 45 -7.45 -1.75 16.87
N LYS A 46 -8.46 -1.49 17.69
CA LYS A 46 -9.57 -0.60 17.35
C LYS A 46 -9.02 0.79 17.06
N ARG A 47 -9.46 1.38 15.94
CA ARG A 47 -9.13 2.77 15.59
C ARG A 47 -9.70 3.71 16.65
N SER A 48 -8.92 4.71 17.06
CA SER A 48 -9.43 5.76 17.93
C SER A 48 -10.53 6.57 17.23
N GLU A 49 -11.31 7.31 17.99
CA GLU A 49 -12.31 8.21 17.41
C GLU A 49 -11.65 9.29 16.53
N VAL A 50 -10.46 9.76 16.92
CA VAL A 50 -9.62 10.65 16.12
C VAL A 50 -9.25 10.01 14.77
N GLU A 51 -8.75 8.77 14.77
CA GLU A 51 -8.38 8.05 13.54
C GLU A 51 -9.59 7.85 12.61
N GLN A 52 -10.73 7.43 13.16
CA GLN A 52 -11.97 7.24 12.39
C GLN A 52 -12.47 8.55 11.78
N THR A 53 -12.50 9.63 12.57
CA THR A 53 -12.96 10.96 12.10
C THR A 53 -12.04 11.50 11.01
N ALA A 54 -10.72 11.38 11.20
CA ALA A 54 -9.71 11.73 10.19
C ALA A 54 -9.88 10.95 8.87
N GLU A 55 -10.12 9.64 8.94
CA GLU A 55 -10.38 8.81 7.76
C GLU A 55 -11.63 9.27 7.00
N MET A 56 -12.70 9.66 7.70
CA MET A 56 -13.93 10.13 7.06
C MET A 56 -13.75 11.50 6.38
N ILE A 57 -12.99 12.42 6.98
CA ILE A 57 -12.61 13.69 6.33
C ILE A 57 -11.87 13.41 5.02
N ALA A 58 -10.87 12.52 5.06
CA ALA A 58 -10.10 12.17 3.87
C ALA A 58 -10.97 11.55 2.76
N VAL A 59 -11.95 10.71 3.12
CA VAL A 59 -12.92 10.14 2.17
C VAL A 59 -13.81 11.23 1.54
N CYS A 60 -14.33 12.17 2.34
CA CYS A 60 -15.16 13.26 1.82
C CYS A 60 -14.37 14.18 0.87
N LEU A 61 -13.13 14.52 1.22
CA LEU A 61 -12.24 15.30 0.35
C LEU A 61 -11.96 14.58 -0.97
N TYR A 62 -11.65 13.28 -0.90
CA TYR A 62 -11.45 12.46 -2.08
C TYR A 62 -12.70 12.42 -2.97
N ALA A 63 -13.88 12.22 -2.38
CA ALA A 63 -15.14 12.21 -3.11
C ALA A 63 -15.41 13.54 -3.81
N LEU A 64 -15.27 14.68 -3.12
CA LEU A 64 -15.45 16.01 -3.70
C LEU A 64 -14.51 16.25 -4.89
N ASN A 65 -13.22 15.98 -4.71
CA ASN A 65 -12.22 16.10 -5.78
C ASN A 65 -12.51 15.17 -6.97
N GLY A 66 -12.95 13.95 -6.69
CA GLY A 66 -13.33 12.98 -7.72
C GLY A 66 -14.54 13.46 -8.53
N MET A 67 -15.58 13.95 -7.85
CA MET A 67 -16.80 14.43 -8.49
C MET A 67 -16.56 15.63 -9.42
N GLU A 68 -15.61 16.52 -9.11
CA GLU A 68 -15.24 17.62 -10.02
C GLU A 68 -14.70 17.12 -11.37
N ARG A 69 -14.03 15.97 -11.36
CA ARG A 69 -13.41 15.36 -12.55
C ARG A 69 -14.35 14.41 -13.29
N MET A 70 -15.43 13.96 -12.64
CA MET A 70 -16.40 13.03 -13.23
C MET A 70 -17.15 13.63 -14.42
N ARG A 71 -17.41 12.78 -15.43
CA ARG A 71 -18.23 13.11 -16.60
C ARG A 71 -19.21 11.92 -16.85
N PRO A 72 -20.54 12.15 -16.81
CA PRO A 72 -21.20 13.41 -16.49
C PRO A 72 -20.93 13.84 -15.04
N ARG A 73 -20.89 15.15 -14.82
CA ARG A 73 -20.69 15.70 -13.47
C ARG A 73 -21.93 15.38 -12.62
N PRO A 74 -21.76 14.93 -11.36
CA PRO A 74 -22.87 14.78 -10.43
C PRO A 74 -23.63 16.09 -10.23
N ASN A 75 -24.91 16.00 -9.84
CA ASN A 75 -25.71 17.19 -9.55
C ASN A 75 -25.25 17.90 -8.26
N GLU A 76 -25.66 19.15 -8.11
CA GLU A 76 -25.22 20.00 -6.98
C GLU A 76 -25.66 19.46 -5.61
N ALA A 77 -26.79 18.76 -5.53
CA ALA A 77 -27.27 18.18 -4.28
C ALA A 77 -26.30 17.10 -3.74
N ILE A 78 -25.66 16.33 -4.62
CA ILE A 78 -24.64 15.34 -4.22
C ILE A 78 -23.38 16.06 -3.70
N PHE A 79 -22.97 17.16 -4.34
CA PHE A 79 -21.85 17.98 -3.86
C PHE A 79 -22.14 18.54 -2.47
N GLU A 80 -23.34 19.10 -2.28
CA GLU A 80 -23.74 19.69 -1.00
C GLU A 80 -23.80 18.65 0.12
N ASN A 81 -24.32 17.44 -0.16
CA ASN A 81 -24.30 16.36 0.81
C ASN A 81 -22.88 16.01 1.27
N ASN A 82 -21.92 15.93 0.33
CA ASN A 82 -20.53 15.64 0.67
C ASN A 82 -19.85 16.80 1.43
N ARG A 83 -20.16 18.05 1.09
CA ARG A 83 -19.67 19.23 1.82
C ARG A 83 -20.21 19.28 3.25
N GLN A 84 -21.49 18.99 3.44
CA GLN A 84 -22.13 18.94 4.74
C GLN A 84 -21.48 17.85 5.62
N ARG A 85 -21.31 16.64 5.09
CA ARG A 85 -20.61 15.55 5.80
C ARG A 85 -19.16 15.91 6.13
N LEU A 86 -18.43 16.53 5.19
CA LEU A 86 -17.07 17.00 5.44
C LEU A 86 -17.04 17.97 6.62
N LYS A 87 -17.94 18.95 6.64
CA LYS A 87 -18.04 19.94 7.71
C LYS A 87 -18.34 19.27 9.06
N GLU A 88 -19.31 18.35 9.11
CA GLU A 88 -19.64 17.61 10.33
C GLU A 88 -18.42 16.86 10.90
N TYR A 89 -17.63 16.19 10.06
CA TYR A 89 -16.42 15.52 10.52
C TYR A 89 -15.30 16.50 10.90
N GLN A 90 -15.18 17.65 10.23
CA GLN A 90 -14.23 18.71 10.61
C GLN A 90 -14.57 19.29 11.98
N ASP A 91 -15.84 19.63 12.21
CA ASP A 91 -16.33 20.15 13.50
C ASP A 91 -16.09 19.11 14.62
N LYS A 92 -16.34 17.82 14.32
CA LYS A 92 -16.05 16.71 15.24
C LYS A 92 -14.56 16.55 15.52
N LEU A 93 -13.70 16.65 14.51
CA LEU A 93 -12.26 16.53 14.71
C LEU A 93 -11.72 17.71 15.53
N GLN A 94 -12.26 18.90 15.31
CA GLN A 94 -11.93 20.09 16.10
C GLN A 94 -12.37 19.93 17.56
N SER A 95 -13.58 19.41 17.82
CA SER A 95 -14.03 19.19 19.20
C SER A 95 -13.18 18.15 19.95
N LEU A 96 -12.69 17.11 19.26
CA LEU A 96 -11.73 16.15 19.84
C LEU A 96 -10.39 16.83 20.17
N LYS A 97 -9.92 17.72 19.29
CA LYS A 97 -8.71 18.51 19.52
C LYS A 97 -8.86 19.42 20.74
N ASP A 98 -10.00 20.10 20.85
CA ASP A 98 -10.32 20.99 21.96
C ASP A 98 -10.49 20.22 23.29
N ALA A 99 -10.92 18.94 23.22
CA ALA A 99 -10.98 18.03 24.35
C ALA A 99 -9.60 17.50 24.82
N GLY A 100 -8.51 17.88 24.14
CA GLY A 100 -7.15 17.49 24.49
C GLY A 100 -6.70 16.15 23.94
N GLU A 101 -7.41 15.58 22.95
CA GLU A 101 -6.96 14.37 22.27
C GLU A 101 -5.64 14.60 21.54
N GLU A 102 -4.66 13.74 21.80
CA GLU A 102 -3.33 13.83 21.18
C GLU A 102 -3.32 13.26 19.75
N GLY A 103 -2.39 13.76 18.92
CA GLY A 103 -2.14 13.18 17.59
C GLY A 103 -3.24 13.45 16.55
N VAL A 104 -4.16 14.39 16.79
CA VAL A 104 -5.25 14.77 15.87
C VAL A 104 -4.73 15.16 14.48
N ASP A 105 -3.79 16.11 14.43
CA ASP A 105 -3.24 16.61 13.17
C ASP A 105 -2.48 15.50 12.41
N GLU A 106 -1.78 14.65 13.15
CA GLU A 106 -1.03 13.52 12.61
C GLU A 106 -1.95 12.43 12.04
N ALA A 107 -3.08 12.15 12.70
CA ALA A 107 -4.09 11.21 12.21
C ALA A 107 -4.74 11.72 10.92
N LEU A 108 -5.10 13.02 10.86
CA LEU A 108 -5.64 13.64 9.66
C LEU A 108 -4.65 13.58 8.50
N ARG A 109 -3.40 13.93 8.74
CA ARG A 109 -2.32 13.85 7.74
C ARG A 109 -2.20 12.42 7.20
N LYS A 110 -2.10 11.41 8.07
CA LYS A 110 -2.00 9.99 7.67
C LYS A 110 -3.22 9.52 6.88
N ALA A 111 -4.42 9.93 7.26
CA ALA A 111 -5.65 9.60 6.55
C ALA A 111 -5.66 10.18 5.12
N CYS A 112 -5.32 11.47 4.98
CA CYS A 112 -5.21 12.13 3.68
C CYS A 112 -4.12 11.49 2.81
N GLU A 113 -2.94 11.19 3.38
CA GLU A 113 -1.87 10.49 2.66
C GLU A 113 -2.32 9.12 2.14
N LYS A 114 -3.03 8.34 2.95
CA LYS A 114 -3.56 7.02 2.57
C LYS A 114 -4.50 7.11 1.37
N GLN A 115 -5.38 8.11 1.32
CA GLN A 115 -6.27 8.31 0.17
C GLN A 115 -5.50 8.76 -1.07
N ASN A 116 -4.55 9.69 -0.90
CA ASN A 116 -3.72 10.19 -1.98
C ASN A 116 -2.86 9.08 -2.65
N VAL A 117 -2.41 8.08 -1.88
CA VAL A 117 -1.70 6.91 -2.42
C VAL A 117 -2.51 6.19 -3.50
N SER A 118 -3.81 5.97 -3.27
CA SER A 118 -4.68 5.28 -4.24
C SER A 118 -4.83 6.10 -5.53
N GLU A 119 -4.99 7.42 -5.40
CA GLU A 119 -5.08 8.34 -6.55
C GLU A 119 -3.78 8.36 -7.35
N ILE A 120 -2.62 8.48 -6.69
CA ILE A 120 -1.31 8.48 -7.34
C ILE A 120 -1.08 7.17 -8.08
N GLN A 121 -1.43 6.03 -7.47
CA GLN A 121 -1.29 4.73 -8.14
C GLN A 121 -2.16 4.65 -9.40
N MET A 122 -3.40 5.14 -9.35
CA MET A 122 -4.29 5.18 -10.52
C MET A 122 -3.75 6.12 -11.61
N ARG A 123 -3.29 7.32 -11.24
CA ARG A 123 -2.66 8.26 -12.18
C ARG A 123 -1.40 7.67 -12.81
N GLY A 124 -0.58 6.97 -12.02
CA GLY A 124 0.60 6.25 -12.49
C GLY A 124 0.22 5.17 -13.50
N LEU A 125 -0.78 4.36 -13.17
CA LEU A 125 -1.30 3.32 -14.05
C LEU A 125 -1.82 3.90 -15.38
N MET A 126 -2.63 4.97 -15.31
CA MET A 126 -3.13 5.67 -16.49
C MET A 126 -2.01 6.28 -17.34
N GLN A 127 -0.99 6.85 -16.71
CA GLN A 127 0.18 7.39 -17.41
C GLN A 127 0.97 6.30 -18.13
N ALA A 128 1.16 5.14 -17.50
CA ALA A 128 1.82 3.99 -18.12
C ALA A 128 0.96 3.41 -19.26
N TRP A 129 -0.35 3.26 -19.04
CA TRP A 129 -1.27 2.75 -20.05
C TRP A 129 -1.33 3.65 -21.29
N SER A 130 -1.45 4.96 -21.10
CA SER A 130 -1.50 5.95 -22.19
C SER A 130 -0.23 5.91 -23.06
N LYS A 131 0.95 5.75 -22.44
CA LYS A 131 2.23 5.59 -23.16
C LYS A 131 2.30 4.30 -23.99
N GLN A 132 1.61 3.23 -23.59
CA GLN A 132 1.61 1.96 -24.33
C GLN A 132 0.46 1.86 -25.34
N ASN A 133 -0.61 2.64 -25.14
CA ASN A 133 -1.85 2.54 -25.90
C ASN A 133 -2.22 3.86 -26.61
N HIS A 134 -1.31 4.33 -27.47
CA HIS A 134 -1.54 5.53 -28.27
C HIS A 134 -2.86 5.44 -29.05
N GLY A 135 -3.71 6.46 -28.89
CA GLY A 135 -5.00 6.57 -29.60
C GLY A 135 -6.17 5.83 -28.96
N LYS A 136 -5.96 5.02 -27.90
CA LYS A 136 -7.08 4.45 -27.14
C LYS A 136 -7.59 5.45 -26.09
N THR A 137 -8.91 5.49 -25.91
CA THR A 137 -9.59 6.41 -24.97
C THR A 137 -10.27 5.69 -23.80
N THR A 138 -10.32 4.36 -23.82
CA THR A 138 -10.98 3.55 -22.78
C THR A 138 -10.03 2.46 -22.29
N MET A 139 -9.94 2.33 -20.97
CA MET A 139 -9.10 1.37 -20.27
C MET A 139 -9.97 0.52 -19.35
N GLU A 140 -9.84 -0.80 -19.44
CA GLU A 140 -10.51 -1.74 -18.54
C GLU A 140 -9.69 -1.90 -17.25
N ILE A 141 -10.23 -1.40 -16.13
CA ILE A 141 -9.60 -1.53 -14.82
C ILE A 141 -9.77 -2.95 -14.30
N GLY A 142 -8.67 -3.61 -13.95
CA GLY A 142 -8.67 -4.96 -13.38
C GLY A 142 -8.57 -6.08 -14.42
N GLY A 143 -8.59 -5.74 -15.72
CA GLY A 143 -8.28 -6.67 -16.80
C GLY A 143 -6.80 -7.07 -16.85
N GLU A 144 -6.47 -8.05 -17.70
CA GLU A 144 -5.12 -8.60 -17.81
C GLU A 144 -4.05 -7.54 -18.16
N GLU A 145 -4.38 -6.60 -19.05
CA GLU A 145 -3.49 -5.51 -19.46
C GLU A 145 -3.17 -4.58 -18.28
N THR A 146 -4.20 -4.08 -17.59
CA THR A 146 -3.99 -3.16 -16.47
C THR A 146 -3.33 -3.84 -15.28
N GLN A 147 -3.57 -5.14 -15.09
CA GLN A 147 -2.84 -5.94 -14.11
C GLN A 147 -1.34 -6.05 -14.43
N LYS A 148 -0.97 -6.32 -15.70
CA LYS A 148 0.44 -6.33 -16.13
C LYS A 148 1.11 -4.98 -15.90
N LEU A 149 0.44 -3.89 -16.25
CA LEU A 149 0.94 -2.53 -15.99
C LEU A 149 1.08 -2.24 -14.49
N TYR A 150 0.13 -2.68 -13.68
CA TYR A 150 0.22 -2.55 -12.22
C TYR A 150 1.47 -3.28 -11.69
N GLU A 151 1.68 -4.53 -12.10
CA GLU A 151 2.84 -5.32 -11.68
C GLU A 151 4.17 -4.71 -12.12
N GLN A 152 4.22 -4.16 -13.34
CA GLN A 152 5.41 -3.55 -13.91
C GLN A 152 5.74 -2.19 -13.28
N PHE A 153 4.73 -1.31 -13.13
CA PHE A 153 4.95 0.11 -12.82
C PHE A 153 4.56 0.50 -11.39
N ILE A 154 3.65 -0.20 -10.73
CA ILE A 154 2.98 0.26 -9.50
C ILE A 154 3.22 -0.65 -8.29
N ALA A 155 3.43 -1.95 -8.51
CA ALA A 155 3.65 -2.91 -7.44
C ALA A 155 4.87 -2.54 -6.58
N PRO A 156 4.85 -2.83 -5.26
CA PRO A 156 6.00 -2.54 -4.39
C PRO A 156 7.33 -3.08 -4.95
N PRO A 157 8.46 -2.38 -4.75
CA PRO A 157 9.75 -2.73 -5.36
C PRO A 157 10.32 -4.06 -4.82
N VAL A 158 10.05 -4.35 -3.55
CA VAL A 158 10.38 -5.62 -2.90
C VAL A 158 9.11 -6.45 -2.85
N LYS A 159 9.12 -7.67 -3.41
CA LYS A 159 8.20 -8.72 -2.96
C LYS A 159 8.52 -8.92 -1.48
N THR A 160 7.71 -8.39 -0.58
CA THR A 160 7.95 -8.30 0.88
C THR A 160 8.06 -9.65 1.54
N SER A 161 9.00 -10.49 1.12
CA SER A 161 9.05 -11.92 1.43
C SER A 161 7.65 -12.48 1.67
N SER A 162 6.71 -12.18 0.77
CA SER A 162 5.44 -12.87 0.73
C SER A 162 5.72 -14.21 0.08
N LYS A 163 6.65 -14.98 0.67
CA LYS A 163 6.25 -16.36 0.91
C LYS A 163 4.90 -16.19 1.61
N PRO A 164 3.78 -16.70 1.06
CA PRO A 164 2.50 -16.58 1.73
C PRO A 164 2.77 -16.89 3.20
N LYS A 165 2.47 -15.93 4.09
CA LYS A 165 2.59 -16.19 5.53
C LYS A 165 1.87 -17.50 5.70
N ALA A 166 2.59 -18.56 6.07
CA ALA A 166 2.01 -19.89 6.18
C ALA A 166 0.66 -19.72 6.85
N GLU A 167 -0.42 -20.12 6.18
CA GLU A 167 -1.72 -20.07 6.82
C GLU A 167 -1.58 -20.97 8.04
N LYS A 168 -1.41 -20.37 9.21
CA LYS A 168 -1.08 -21.09 10.46
C LYS A 168 -2.21 -21.99 10.91
N TRP A 169 -3.27 -22.04 10.13
CA TRP A 169 -4.52 -22.69 10.39
C TRP A 169 -4.79 -23.74 9.30
N THR A 170 -4.17 -23.67 8.12
CA THR A 170 -4.46 -24.58 7.00
C THR A 170 -3.28 -25.52 6.77
N CYS A 171 -3.55 -26.82 6.78
CA CYS A 171 -2.52 -27.81 6.52
C CYS A 171 -2.14 -27.87 5.04
N ASP A 172 -0.86 -27.73 4.73
CA ASP A 172 -0.29 -27.75 3.37
C ASP A 172 -0.37 -29.13 2.68
N TYR A 173 -0.69 -30.19 3.42
CA TYR A 173 -0.87 -31.54 2.86
C TYR A 173 -2.33 -31.89 2.60
N CYS A 174 -3.17 -31.80 3.64
CA CYS A 174 -4.56 -32.26 3.58
C CYS A 174 -5.57 -31.13 3.37
N ASN A 175 -5.10 -29.88 3.28
CA ASN A 175 -5.90 -28.66 3.12
C ASN A 175 -7.00 -28.45 4.18
N LYS A 176 -6.92 -29.16 5.31
CA LYS A 176 -7.84 -28.97 6.43
C LYS A 176 -7.44 -27.72 7.20
N THR A 177 -8.42 -26.85 7.42
CA THR A 177 -8.28 -25.70 8.31
C THR A 177 -8.56 -26.13 9.76
N SER A 178 -7.75 -25.65 10.69
CA SER A 178 -7.81 -25.92 12.12
C SER A 178 -8.07 -24.62 12.87
N ILE A 179 -8.84 -24.73 13.95
CA ILE A 179 -9.14 -23.65 14.90
C ILE A 179 -7.91 -23.32 15.77
N LYS A 180 -6.92 -24.23 15.84
CA LYS A 180 -5.68 -24.07 16.60
C LYS A 180 -4.49 -23.85 15.67
N LYS A 181 -3.50 -23.09 16.15
CA LYS A 181 -2.27 -22.84 15.38
C LYS A 181 -1.58 -24.16 15.09
N LEU A 182 -1.49 -24.50 13.83
CA LEU A 182 -0.82 -25.69 13.35
C LEU A 182 0.70 -25.55 13.49
N PRO A 183 1.41 -26.63 13.86
CA PRO A 183 2.87 -26.65 13.85
C PRO A 183 3.40 -26.35 12.44
N MET A 184 4.37 -25.45 12.38
CA MET A 184 5.04 -25.07 11.13
C MET A 184 6.26 -25.95 10.88
N CYS A 185 6.66 -26.07 9.61
CA CYS A 185 7.93 -26.68 9.27
C CYS A 185 9.08 -25.96 10.00
N THR A 186 9.84 -26.67 10.82
CA THR A 186 10.91 -26.10 11.65
C THR A 186 12.03 -25.48 10.82
N ARG A 187 12.27 -26.01 9.61
CA ARG A 187 13.34 -25.58 8.71
C ARG A 187 13.04 -24.25 8.01
N CYS A 188 11.86 -24.11 7.41
CA CYS A 188 11.52 -22.95 6.58
C CYS A 188 10.48 -22.00 7.22
N LYS A 189 9.67 -22.49 8.17
CA LYS A 189 8.52 -21.79 8.79
C LYS A 189 7.52 -21.17 7.80
N THR A 190 7.40 -21.73 6.59
CA THR A 190 6.56 -21.17 5.51
C THR A 190 5.32 -22.00 5.17
N VAL A 191 5.18 -23.17 5.78
CA VAL A 191 4.03 -24.07 5.62
C VAL A 191 3.67 -24.64 6.99
N SER A 192 2.40 -25.00 7.18
CA SER A 192 1.87 -25.57 8.42
C SER A 192 1.23 -26.94 8.18
N TYR A 193 1.27 -27.81 9.18
CA TYR A 193 0.76 -29.18 9.06
C TYR A 193 -0.11 -29.54 10.27
N CYS A 194 -1.14 -30.37 10.08
CA CYS A 194 -1.95 -30.87 11.19
C CYS A 194 -1.08 -31.57 12.25
N ASN A 195 -0.14 -32.40 11.79
CA ASN A 195 0.72 -33.23 12.61
C ASN A 195 1.97 -33.65 11.80
N ARG A 196 2.86 -34.44 12.43
CA ARG A 196 4.07 -34.97 11.80
C ARG A 196 3.78 -35.86 10.58
N GLU A 197 2.65 -36.57 10.57
CA GLU A 197 2.27 -37.45 9.45
C GLU A 197 2.02 -36.63 8.18
N CYS A 198 1.24 -35.54 8.29
CA CYS A 198 0.99 -34.61 7.19
C CYS A 198 2.30 -33.96 6.70
N GLN A 199 3.22 -33.63 7.60
CA GLN A 199 4.53 -33.08 7.24
C GLN A 199 5.37 -34.08 6.44
N VAL A 200 5.43 -35.34 6.87
CA VAL A 200 6.20 -36.40 6.18
C VAL A 200 5.57 -36.73 4.82
N ALA A 201 4.24 -36.77 4.75
CA ALA A 201 3.53 -37.04 3.50
C ALA A 201 3.73 -35.90 2.47
N ALA A 202 3.69 -34.64 2.91
CA ALA A 202 4.01 -33.49 2.07
C ALA A 202 5.51 -33.37 1.74
N TRP A 203 6.41 -34.05 2.46
CA TRP A 203 7.86 -33.82 2.35
C TRP A 203 8.40 -34.03 0.94
N LYS A 204 7.89 -35.01 0.19
CA LYS A 204 8.34 -35.27 -1.20
C LYS A 204 8.16 -34.02 -2.09
N ALA A 205 7.03 -33.32 -1.95
CA ALA A 205 6.75 -32.08 -2.67
C ALA A 205 7.40 -30.86 -1.99
N HIS A 206 7.34 -30.77 -0.66
CA HIS A 206 7.84 -29.63 0.09
C HIS A 206 9.37 -29.50 0.07
N LYS A 207 10.12 -30.61 0.00
CA LYS A 207 11.59 -30.59 0.07
C LYS A 207 12.23 -29.69 -0.99
N THR A 208 11.63 -29.60 -2.18
CA THR A 208 12.13 -28.76 -3.29
C THR A 208 11.93 -27.26 -3.02
N THR A 209 10.94 -26.89 -2.20
CA THR A 209 10.61 -25.50 -1.85
C THR A 209 11.02 -25.12 -0.43
N CYS A 210 11.50 -26.08 0.37
CA CYS A 210 11.90 -25.90 1.77
C CYS A 210 13.26 -25.22 1.90
N VAL A 211 13.26 -23.90 2.10
CA VAL A 211 14.47 -23.09 2.30
C VAL A 211 14.74 -22.86 3.79
N PRO A 212 15.92 -23.24 4.34
CA PRO A 212 16.31 -22.94 5.72
C PRO A 212 16.28 -21.44 6.05
N ILE A 213 16.06 -21.11 7.32
CA ILE A 213 16.07 -19.72 7.82
C ILE A 213 17.51 -19.18 8.00
N ASP A 214 18.55 -19.98 7.73
CA ASP A 214 19.93 -19.59 7.98
C ASP A 214 20.48 -18.60 6.95
N LYS A 215 20.52 -17.34 7.37
CA LYS A 215 21.66 -16.39 7.39
C LYS A 215 21.05 -15.02 7.67
N GLU A 216 21.76 -14.21 8.47
CA GLU A 216 21.38 -12.88 8.97
C GLU A 216 20.31 -12.16 8.14
N PRO A 217 19.30 -11.52 8.76
CA PRO A 217 18.41 -10.68 7.99
C PRO A 217 19.28 -9.63 7.30
N LYS A 218 19.49 -9.75 5.98
CA LYS A 218 19.88 -8.61 5.15
C LYS A 218 18.86 -7.55 5.54
N SER A 219 19.29 -6.56 6.33
CA SER A 219 18.36 -5.63 6.95
C SER A 219 17.49 -5.09 5.84
N LEU A 220 16.18 -5.29 5.95
CA LEU A 220 15.27 -4.90 4.89
C LEU A 220 15.53 -3.43 4.52
N PRO A 221 15.39 -3.07 3.24
CA PRO A 221 15.44 -1.67 2.87
C PRO A 221 14.47 -0.86 3.74
N GLN A 222 14.91 0.34 4.10
CA GLN A 222 14.14 1.26 4.91
C GLN A 222 12.82 1.60 4.21
N THR A 223 11.77 1.83 5.00
CA THR A 223 10.52 2.43 4.54
C THR A 223 10.61 3.94 4.62
N TRP A 224 9.66 4.64 3.97
CA TRP A 224 9.58 6.10 4.09
C TRP A 224 9.45 6.55 5.54
N ALA A 225 8.59 5.90 6.32
CA ALA A 225 8.40 6.22 7.74
C ALA A 225 9.70 6.03 8.56
N GLN A 226 10.53 5.03 8.22
CA GLN A 226 11.81 4.81 8.89
C GLN A 226 12.81 5.91 8.54
N VAL A 227 12.89 6.32 7.28
CA VAL A 227 13.77 7.43 6.87
C VAL A 227 13.28 8.75 7.48
N GLU A 228 11.97 9.01 7.47
CA GLU A 228 11.33 10.20 8.06
C GLU A 228 11.61 10.31 9.57
N SER A 229 11.68 9.20 10.30
CA SER A 229 11.99 9.23 11.75
C SER A 229 13.41 9.73 12.09
N HIS A 230 14.30 9.82 11.10
CA HIS A 230 15.62 10.44 11.25
C HIS A 230 15.61 11.95 10.93
N GLY A 231 14.46 12.51 10.55
CA GLY A 231 14.31 13.90 10.14
C GLY A 231 15.18 14.22 8.92
N ASP A 232 15.81 15.40 8.93
CA ASP A 232 16.65 15.88 7.83
C ASP A 232 18.05 15.26 7.82
N SER A 233 18.37 14.38 8.77
CA SER A 233 19.68 13.73 8.87
C SER A 233 19.84 12.58 7.87
N ARG A 234 21.07 12.32 7.45
CA ARG A 234 21.40 11.14 6.62
C ARG A 234 21.25 9.86 7.43
N VAL A 235 20.60 8.86 6.84
CA VAL A 235 20.46 7.54 7.45
C VAL A 235 21.63 6.63 7.08
N GLU A 236 22.77 6.83 7.72
CA GLU A 236 24.03 6.14 7.40
C GLU A 236 23.94 4.61 7.47
N GLY A 237 24.59 3.95 6.51
CA GLY A 237 24.67 2.49 6.43
C GLY A 237 23.36 1.79 6.06
N LYS A 238 22.27 2.54 5.86
CA LYS A 238 20.97 2.02 5.45
C LYS A 238 20.69 2.31 3.99
N THR A 239 19.72 1.59 3.44
CA THR A 239 19.30 1.76 2.04
C THR A 239 17.79 1.88 2.00
N LEU A 240 17.29 2.92 1.35
CA LEU A 240 15.89 3.05 0.95
C LEU A 240 15.70 2.39 -0.41
N GLU A 241 14.67 1.55 -0.55
CA GLU A 241 14.29 0.98 -1.84
C GLU A 241 12.84 1.38 -2.17
N VAL A 242 12.66 2.08 -3.28
CA VAL A 242 11.35 2.58 -3.74
C VAL A 242 11.17 2.36 -5.23
N ARG A 243 9.93 2.24 -5.68
CA ARG A 243 9.57 2.22 -7.10
C ARG A 243 9.01 3.58 -7.52
N ALA A 244 9.49 4.14 -8.61
CA ALA A 244 8.94 5.34 -9.21
C ALA A 244 7.63 4.99 -9.95
N ILE A 245 6.48 5.46 -9.44
CA ILE A 245 5.15 5.03 -9.93
C ILE A 245 4.45 6.07 -10.80
N LEU A 246 4.69 7.36 -10.56
CA LEU A 246 4.07 8.47 -11.31
C LEU A 246 5.14 9.53 -11.58
N ASP A 247 5.26 9.90 -12.85
CA ASP A 247 6.12 10.99 -13.31
C ASP A 247 5.34 12.31 -13.24
N GLU A 248 5.80 13.24 -12.40
CA GLU A 248 5.26 14.60 -12.26
C GLU A 248 6.31 15.65 -12.71
N SER A 249 7.28 15.23 -13.53
CA SER A 249 8.35 16.09 -14.01
C SER A 249 7.81 17.22 -14.88
N MET A 250 8.26 18.44 -14.60
CA MET A 250 8.04 19.62 -15.44
C MET A 250 9.39 20.30 -15.72
N THR A 251 9.84 21.17 -14.81
CA THR A 251 11.12 21.89 -14.93
C THR A 251 12.31 21.14 -14.33
N ARG A 252 12.03 20.08 -13.57
CA ARG A 252 12.98 19.14 -12.96
C ARG A 252 12.32 17.77 -12.86
N GLN A 253 13.14 16.75 -12.72
CA GLN A 253 12.64 15.39 -12.57
C GLN A 253 12.01 15.19 -11.19
N ILE A 254 10.72 14.82 -11.17
CA ILE A 254 9.95 14.57 -9.96
C ILE A 254 9.14 13.29 -10.15
N PHE A 255 9.30 12.34 -9.23
CA PHE A 255 8.53 11.12 -9.21
C PHE A 255 7.84 10.92 -7.86
N GLN A 256 6.63 10.41 -7.90
CA GLN A 256 6.03 9.78 -6.73
C GLN A 256 6.56 8.36 -6.62
N CYS A 257 7.08 8.01 -5.46
CA CYS A 257 7.86 6.80 -5.24
C CYS A 257 7.27 5.96 -4.10
N LYS A 258 6.92 4.72 -4.41
CA LYS A 258 6.30 3.77 -3.48
C LYS A 258 7.34 2.87 -2.82
N ASP A 259 7.32 2.78 -1.50
CA ASP A 259 8.19 1.86 -0.77
C ASP A 259 7.60 0.43 -0.69
N ARG A 260 8.31 -0.45 0.03
CA ARG A 260 7.91 -1.86 0.20
C ARG A 260 6.61 -2.06 1.00
N VAL A 261 6.19 -1.10 1.83
CA VAL A 261 4.93 -1.18 2.60
C VAL A 261 3.79 -0.41 1.93
N GLY A 262 4.06 0.20 0.78
CA GLY A 262 3.07 0.88 -0.05
C GLY A 262 2.90 2.36 0.25
N VAL A 263 3.71 2.93 1.16
CA VAL A 263 3.74 4.38 1.39
C VAL A 263 4.34 5.04 0.16
N VAL A 264 3.74 6.14 -0.28
CA VAL A 264 4.21 6.91 -1.43
C VAL A 264 4.69 8.28 -0.94
N LYS A 265 5.91 8.65 -1.34
CA LYS A 265 6.46 9.99 -1.11
C LYS A 265 7.17 10.48 -2.37
N ARG A 266 7.37 11.79 -2.46
CA ARG A 266 8.01 12.44 -3.60
C ARG A 266 9.52 12.21 -3.58
N ILE A 267 10.11 11.94 -4.74
CA ILE A 267 11.55 12.09 -5.00
C ILE A 267 11.72 13.20 -6.03
N ALA A 268 12.51 14.21 -5.69
CA ALA A 268 12.82 15.32 -6.58
C ALA A 268 14.33 15.44 -6.81
N ALA A 269 14.72 15.59 -8.08
CA ALA A 269 16.11 15.80 -8.49
C ALA A 269 16.53 17.27 -8.28
N TYR A 270 17.56 17.48 -7.46
CA TYR A 270 18.26 18.75 -7.23
C TYR A 270 19.74 18.62 -7.65
N THR A 271 19.97 17.84 -8.70
CA THR A 271 21.24 17.70 -9.40
C THR A 271 21.44 18.85 -10.38
N ASN A 272 22.66 19.01 -10.89
CA ASN A 272 23.00 20.04 -11.87
C ASN A 272 22.12 19.93 -13.14
N ASP A 273 21.92 18.71 -13.62
CA ASP A 273 21.08 18.41 -14.80
C ASP A 273 19.58 18.35 -14.47
N ARG A 274 19.20 18.57 -13.20
CA ARG A 274 17.83 18.44 -12.69
C ARG A 274 17.20 17.08 -12.98
N ARG A 275 18.03 16.05 -13.13
CA ARG A 275 17.68 14.66 -13.50
C ARG A 275 18.52 13.66 -12.70
N ILE A 276 17.94 12.49 -12.49
CA ILE A 276 18.58 11.30 -11.95
C ILE A 276 18.82 10.35 -13.13
N PRO A 277 20.07 10.03 -13.48
CA PRO A 277 20.38 9.21 -14.65
C PRO A 277 19.67 7.84 -14.63
N GLY A 278 19.02 7.50 -15.74
CA GLY A 278 18.33 6.21 -15.93
C GLY A 278 17.00 6.06 -15.20
N LEU A 279 16.56 7.07 -14.42
CA LEU A 279 15.28 7.07 -13.73
C LEU A 279 14.13 7.31 -14.71
N GLN A 280 13.17 6.39 -14.71
CA GLN A 280 11.92 6.48 -15.45
C GLN A 280 10.77 5.87 -14.65
N GLN A 281 9.55 5.99 -15.15
CA GLN A 281 8.40 5.33 -14.54
C GLN A 281 8.61 3.81 -14.50
N GLY A 282 8.32 3.19 -13.37
CA GLY A 282 8.54 1.76 -13.09
C GLY A 282 9.92 1.42 -12.56
N SER A 283 10.91 2.32 -12.67
CA SER A 283 12.25 2.09 -12.13
C SER A 283 12.22 1.82 -10.62
N VAL A 284 13.05 0.88 -10.17
CA VAL A 284 13.36 0.68 -8.76
C VAL A 284 14.61 1.46 -8.41
N ILE A 285 14.49 2.38 -7.46
CA ILE A 285 15.57 3.19 -6.91
C ILE A 285 16.04 2.53 -5.63
N ARG A 286 17.32 2.16 -5.57
CA ARG A 286 18.02 1.83 -4.33
C ARG A 286 18.94 2.97 -3.97
N TRP A 287 18.68 3.61 -2.84
CA TRP A 287 19.44 4.76 -2.38
C TRP A 287 20.11 4.48 -1.05
N LYS A 288 21.44 4.44 -1.05
CA LYS A 288 22.24 4.27 0.16
C LYS A 288 22.38 5.62 0.88
N ASN A 289 22.31 5.60 2.21
CA ASN A 289 22.37 6.78 3.07
C ASN A 289 21.29 7.84 2.72
N PRO A 290 20.01 7.44 2.62
CA PRO A 290 18.94 8.33 2.20
C PRO A 290 18.74 9.48 3.19
N ARG A 291 18.17 10.58 2.71
CA ARG A 291 17.78 11.74 3.52
C ARG A 291 16.33 12.11 3.24
N PHE A 292 15.58 12.38 4.31
CA PHE A 292 14.20 12.87 4.19
C PHE A 292 14.18 14.39 4.07
N TYR A 293 13.09 14.92 3.50
CA TYR A 293 12.91 16.35 3.30
C TYR A 293 11.42 16.74 3.29
N TYR A 294 11.11 17.89 3.89
CA TYR A 294 9.80 18.55 3.84
C TYR A 294 9.82 19.73 2.86
N PHE A 295 8.98 19.68 1.83
CA PHE A 295 8.90 20.69 0.80
C PHE A 295 8.02 21.87 1.25
N MET A 296 8.25 23.05 0.66
CA MET A 296 7.48 24.27 0.99
C MET A 296 6.00 24.18 0.60
N ASP A 297 5.63 23.27 -0.31
CA ASP A 297 4.25 23.01 -0.70
C ASP A 297 3.52 22.07 0.29
N GLY A 298 4.13 21.77 1.44
CA GLY A 298 3.59 20.86 2.45
C GLY A 298 3.75 19.38 2.12
N SER A 299 4.26 19.03 0.94
CA SER A 299 4.59 17.65 0.60
C SER A 299 5.88 17.20 1.30
N SER A 300 6.12 15.89 1.37
CA SER A 300 7.31 15.31 1.98
C SER A 300 7.87 14.16 1.16
N GLY A 301 9.14 13.84 1.38
CA GLY A 301 9.82 12.75 0.72
C GLY A 301 11.32 12.92 0.72
N ALA A 302 11.94 12.86 -0.45
CA ALA A 302 13.38 12.97 -0.59
C ALA A 302 13.79 13.96 -1.66
N ARG A 303 14.89 14.66 -1.35
CA ARG A 303 15.65 15.48 -2.28
C ARG A 303 16.93 14.73 -2.59
N ILE A 304 17.15 14.41 -3.86
CA ILE A 304 18.41 13.81 -4.33
C ILE A 304 19.28 14.94 -4.86
N GLU A 305 20.41 15.16 -4.20
CA GLU A 305 21.41 16.16 -4.57
C GLU A 305 22.55 15.53 -5.40
N GLU A 306 23.44 16.36 -5.94
CA GLU A 306 24.55 15.90 -6.79
C GLU A 306 25.44 14.86 -6.09
N GLU A 307 25.72 15.08 -4.80
CA GLU A 307 26.52 14.19 -3.94
C GLU A 307 25.85 12.84 -3.63
N ASP A 308 24.54 12.73 -3.84
CA ASP A 308 23.81 11.49 -3.62
C ASP A 308 23.84 10.56 -4.84
N LEU A 309 24.14 11.08 -6.03
CA LEU A 309 24.14 10.32 -7.29
C LEU A 309 25.01 9.05 -7.24
N PRO A 310 26.24 9.06 -6.70
CA PRO A 310 27.07 7.85 -6.58
C PRO A 310 26.46 6.77 -5.65
N ASN A 311 25.53 7.16 -4.78
CA ASN A 311 24.87 6.28 -3.82
C ASN A 311 23.54 5.70 -4.35
N LEU A 312 23.17 6.03 -5.59
CA LEU A 312 21.96 5.53 -6.25
C LEU A 312 22.27 4.36 -7.16
N LYS A 313 21.39 3.36 -7.11
CA LYS A 313 21.32 2.29 -8.12
C LYS A 313 19.90 2.24 -8.67
N ILE A 314 19.77 2.50 -9.97
CA ILE A 314 18.50 2.46 -10.70
C ILE A 314 18.39 1.13 -11.44
N SER A 315 17.26 0.44 -11.28
CA SER A 315 16.95 -0.80 -11.99
C SER A 315 15.65 -0.63 -12.77
N ASN A 316 15.72 -0.83 -14.08
CA ASN A 316 14.56 -0.89 -14.97
C ASN A 316 14.23 -2.37 -15.16
N ARG A 317 13.06 -2.81 -14.67
CA ARG A 317 12.53 -4.15 -14.93
C ARG A 317 11.38 -4.05 -15.90
#